data_AF-A0A1I6UXR4-F1
#
_entry.id   AF-A0A1I6UXR4-F1
#
_cell.length_a   1.000
_cell.length_b   1.000
_cell.length_c   1.000
_cell.angle_alpha   90.00
_cell.angle_beta   90.00
_cell.angle_gamma   90.00
#
_symmetry.space_group_name_H-M   'P 1'
#
loop_
_entity.id
_entity.type
_entity.pdbx_description
1 polymer ?
#
loop_
_entity_poly.entity_id
_entity_poly.type
_entity_poly.pdbx_seq_one_letter_code
_entity_poly.pdbx_strand_id
1 'polypeptide(L)'
;MTHPSPAAQMRLTQALASLADVLLPGNDAWPSGAAVGVQHAVLRRYIEAKGEDTLAQLAETLGAHGLPLLDQSDAARTDAVSAFESNDPDLFGWLQDASYFAYYEDASVVALIAARGTPYSLRPHIKGYDLPKFDLETQTPTHGRGHYIATKDVRPVDISGLELDTRITTKWGLQR
;
A
#
# COMPACT_ATOMS: atom_id res chain seq x y z
N MET A 1 -12.38 -22.32 18.27
CA MET A 1 -11.35 -21.50 17.61
C MET A 1 -10.07 -22.28 17.66
N THR A 2 -9.58 -22.73 16.51
CA THR A 2 -8.37 -23.55 16.40
C THR A 2 -7.25 -22.61 16.00
N HIS A 3 -6.37 -22.26 16.94
CA HIS A 3 -5.21 -21.43 16.61
C HIS A 3 -4.30 -22.20 15.64
N PRO A 4 -3.77 -21.55 14.59
CA PRO A 4 -2.85 -22.20 13.68
C PRO A 4 -1.60 -22.67 14.43
N SER A 5 -1.06 -23.83 14.03
CA SER A 5 0.14 -24.37 14.67
C SER A 5 1.32 -23.39 14.53
N PRO A 6 2.30 -23.40 15.44
CA PRO A 6 3.49 -22.55 15.33
C PRO A 6 4.23 -22.70 13.99
N ALA A 7 4.23 -23.90 13.42
CA ALA A 7 4.82 -24.17 12.10
C ALA A 7 4.04 -23.49 10.96
N ALA A 8 2.71 -23.47 11.02
CA ALA A 8 1.86 -22.78 10.04
C ALA A 8 2.03 -21.26 10.12
N GLN A 9 2.11 -20.71 11.33
CA GLN A 9 2.38 -19.27 11.53
C GLN A 9 3.78 -18.87 11.01
N MET A 10 4.79 -19.72 11.22
CA MET A 10 6.13 -19.51 10.69
C MET A 10 6.13 -19.50 9.15
N ARG A 11 5.46 -20.47 8.51
CA ARG A 11 5.33 -20.51 7.05
C ARG A 11 4.61 -19.28 6.50
N LEU A 12 3.51 -18.86 7.12
CA LEU A 12 2.80 -17.65 6.71
C LEU A 12 3.69 -16.41 6.79
N THR A 13 4.44 -16.28 7.89
CA THR A 13 5.39 -15.18 8.07
C THR A 13 6.48 -15.19 6.99
N GLN A 14 7.04 -16.37 6.69
CA GLN A 14 8.03 -16.54 5.62
C GLN A 14 7.44 -16.23 4.24
N ALA A 15 6.20 -16.63 3.98
CA ALA A 15 5.52 -16.34 2.71
C ALA A 15 5.38 -14.84 2.52
N LEU A 16 4.83 -14.14 3.50
CA LEU A 16 4.67 -12.68 3.48
C LEU A 16 6.02 -11.95 3.40
N ALA A 17 7.05 -12.41 4.12
CA ALA A 17 8.39 -11.82 4.05
C ALA A 17 9.00 -11.99 2.65
N SER A 18 8.92 -13.20 2.07
CA SER A 18 9.47 -13.47 0.74
C SER A 18 8.75 -12.69 -0.37
N LEU A 19 7.44 -12.46 -0.22
CA LEU A 19 6.64 -11.59 -1.08
C LEU A 19 7.08 -10.13 -0.93
N ALA A 20 7.21 -9.64 0.31
CA ALA A 20 7.62 -8.27 0.60
C ALA A 20 9.00 -7.96 0.01
N ASP A 21 9.95 -8.89 0.04
CA ASP A 21 11.27 -8.71 -0.58
C ASP A 21 11.23 -8.61 -2.12
N VAL A 22 10.25 -9.24 -2.78
CA VAL A 22 10.08 -9.11 -4.24
C VAL A 22 9.40 -7.79 -4.59
N LEU A 23 8.39 -7.38 -3.82
CA LEU A 23 7.66 -6.12 -4.04
C LEU A 23 8.49 -4.88 -3.68
N LEU A 24 9.33 -5.01 -2.65
CA LEU A 24 10.14 -3.94 -2.07
C LEU A 24 11.58 -4.44 -1.96
N PRO A 25 12.26 -4.65 -3.10
CA PRO A 25 13.64 -5.10 -3.10
C PRO A 25 14.53 -4.03 -2.47
N GLY A 26 15.42 -4.47 -1.57
CA GLY A 26 16.45 -3.61 -1.02
C GLY A 26 17.59 -3.40 -2.00
N ASN A 27 18.44 -2.42 -1.68
CA ASN A 27 19.75 -2.22 -2.32
C ASN A 27 20.71 -1.58 -1.30
N ASP A 28 21.90 -1.19 -1.74
CA ASP A 28 22.92 -0.58 -0.87
C ASP A 28 22.43 0.66 -0.09
N ALA A 29 21.40 1.34 -0.61
CA ALA A 29 20.89 2.59 -0.09
C ALA A 29 19.54 2.45 0.62
N TRP A 30 18.83 1.34 0.44
CA TRP A 30 17.47 1.13 0.94
C TRP A 30 17.30 -0.29 1.48
N PRO A 31 16.74 -0.47 2.70
CA PRO A 31 16.48 -1.81 3.22
C PRO A 31 15.35 -2.48 2.42
N SER A 32 15.33 -3.80 2.34
CA SER A 32 14.20 -4.51 1.72
C SER A 32 12.95 -4.49 2.60
N GLY A 33 11.81 -4.85 2.02
CA GLY A 33 10.55 -4.99 2.75
C GLY A 33 10.65 -5.96 3.93
N ALA A 34 11.25 -7.13 3.74
CA ALA A 34 11.41 -8.08 4.85
C ALA A 34 12.38 -7.57 5.92
N ALA A 35 13.44 -6.86 5.53
CA ALA A 35 14.44 -6.31 6.45
C ALA A 35 13.86 -5.30 7.44
N VAL A 36 12.84 -4.53 7.03
CA VAL A 36 12.11 -3.60 7.92
C VAL A 36 10.85 -4.20 8.54
N GLY A 37 10.59 -5.49 8.32
CA GLY A 37 9.51 -6.21 8.99
C GLY A 37 8.10 -5.98 8.42
N VAL A 38 7.98 -5.62 7.13
CA VAL A 38 6.70 -5.36 6.44
C VAL A 38 5.68 -6.47 6.69
N GLN A 39 6.10 -7.74 6.67
CA GLN A 39 5.24 -8.91 6.87
C GLN A 39 4.42 -8.85 8.17
N HIS A 40 4.94 -8.25 9.24
CA HIS A 40 4.24 -8.17 10.51
C HIS A 40 3.12 -7.13 10.48
N ALA A 41 3.37 -6.00 9.80
CA ALA A 41 2.39 -4.94 9.65
C ALA A 41 1.29 -5.33 8.65
N VAL A 42 1.65 -6.07 7.58
CA VAL A 42 0.68 -6.67 6.64
C VAL A 42 -0.21 -7.68 7.38
N LEU A 43 0.38 -8.59 8.15
CA LEU A 43 -0.37 -9.60 8.90
C LEU A 43 -1.35 -8.95 9.89
N ARG A 44 -0.92 -7.90 10.60
CA ARG A 44 -1.79 -7.15 11.52
C ARG A 44 -2.99 -6.53 10.78
N ARG A 45 -2.75 -5.85 9.66
CA ARG A 45 -3.82 -5.27 8.83
C ARG A 45 -4.77 -6.33 8.29
N TYR A 46 -4.25 -7.51 7.95
CA TYR A 46 -5.07 -8.60 7.46
C TYR A 46 -6.01 -9.10 8.55
N ILE A 47 -5.50 -9.29 9.76
CA ILE A 47 -6.31 -9.66 10.93
C ILE A 47 -7.37 -8.59 11.20
N GLU A 48 -7.02 -7.31 11.17
CA GLU A 48 -7.95 -6.19 11.37
C GLU A 48 -9.06 -6.15 10.30
N ALA A 49 -8.72 -6.45 9.04
CA ALA A 49 -9.66 -6.38 7.92
C ALA A 49 -10.50 -7.64 7.71
N LYS A 50 -9.96 -8.82 8.03
CA LYS A 50 -10.52 -10.14 7.65
C LYS A 50 -10.77 -11.07 8.83
N GLY A 51 -10.20 -10.80 10.00
CA GLY A 51 -10.31 -11.64 11.19
C GLY A 51 -9.18 -12.67 11.33
N GLU A 52 -8.82 -13.00 12.56
CA GLU A 52 -7.73 -13.95 12.88
C GLU A 52 -8.04 -15.39 12.44
N ASP A 53 -9.32 -15.77 12.39
CA ASP A 53 -9.77 -17.09 11.97
C ASP A 53 -9.49 -17.37 10.47
N THR A 54 -9.23 -16.34 9.67
CA THR A 54 -8.91 -16.47 8.24
C THR A 54 -7.42 -16.74 7.96
N LEU A 55 -6.55 -16.70 8.97
CA LEU A 55 -5.09 -16.84 8.78
C LEU A 55 -4.67 -18.20 8.21
N ALA A 56 -5.36 -19.27 8.60
CA ALA A 56 -5.09 -20.60 8.03
C ALA A 56 -5.41 -20.64 6.53
N GLN A 57 -6.53 -20.03 6.13
CA GLN A 57 -6.91 -19.94 4.72
C GLN A 57 -5.91 -19.10 3.93
N LEU A 58 -5.45 -17.97 4.47
CA LEU A 58 -4.42 -17.15 3.84
C LEU A 58 -3.13 -17.96 3.62
N ALA A 59 -2.68 -18.71 4.62
CA ALA A 59 -1.47 -19.53 4.50
C ALA A 59 -1.59 -20.59 3.41
N GLU A 60 -2.73 -21.28 3.33
CA GLU A 60 -3.00 -22.28 2.28
C GLU A 60 -3.08 -21.62 0.90
N THR A 61 -3.77 -20.48 0.76
CA THR A 61 -3.86 -19.74 -0.50
C THR A 61 -2.48 -19.29 -0.99
N LEU A 62 -1.65 -18.70 -0.12
CA LEU A 62 -0.28 -18.30 -0.48
C LEU A 62 0.59 -19.53 -0.84
N GLY A 63 0.41 -20.65 -0.14
CA GLY A 63 1.05 -21.92 -0.49
C GLY A 63 0.65 -22.44 -1.87
N ALA A 64 -0.63 -22.33 -2.24
CA ALA A 64 -1.13 -22.69 -3.56
C ALA A 64 -0.56 -21.80 -4.69
N HIS A 65 -0.19 -20.57 -4.38
CA HIS A 65 0.53 -19.66 -5.28
C HIS A 65 2.05 -19.85 -5.26
N GLY A 66 2.57 -20.84 -4.52
CA GLY A 66 3.99 -21.19 -4.53
C GLY A 66 4.86 -20.40 -3.55
N LEU A 67 4.28 -19.70 -2.58
CA LEU A 67 5.03 -19.06 -1.49
C LEU A 67 5.28 -20.04 -0.32
N PRO A 68 6.37 -19.87 0.46
CA PRO A 68 7.42 -18.83 0.35
C PRO A 68 8.45 -19.11 -0.75
N LEU A 69 9.18 -18.06 -1.14
CA LEU A 69 10.12 -18.08 -2.27
C LEU A 69 11.62 -18.20 -1.87
N LEU A 70 11.92 -18.77 -0.70
CA LEU A 70 13.23 -18.66 -0.03
C LEU A 70 14.42 -19.27 -0.80
N ASP A 71 14.17 -20.29 -1.64
CA ASP A 71 15.24 -21.04 -2.34
C ASP A 71 15.25 -20.80 -3.85
N GLN A 72 14.55 -19.77 -4.32
CA GLN A 72 14.41 -19.47 -5.75
C GLN A 72 15.39 -18.39 -6.20
N SER A 73 15.82 -18.44 -7.46
CA SER A 73 16.58 -17.34 -8.07
C SER A 73 15.71 -16.09 -8.22
N ASP A 74 16.32 -14.91 -8.29
CA ASP A 74 15.58 -13.64 -8.41
C ASP A 74 14.60 -13.61 -9.59
N ALA A 75 14.98 -14.20 -10.73
CA ALA A 75 14.11 -14.35 -11.88
C ALA A 75 12.90 -15.25 -11.56
N ALA A 76 13.13 -16.42 -10.95
CA ALA A 76 12.05 -17.34 -10.58
C ALA A 76 11.10 -16.74 -9.53
N ARG A 77 11.65 -15.97 -8.57
CA ARG A 77 10.85 -15.22 -7.59
C ARG A 77 9.94 -14.20 -8.26
N THR A 78 10.48 -13.45 -9.23
CA THR A 78 9.72 -12.46 -9.99
C THR A 78 8.61 -13.12 -10.80
N ASP A 79 8.92 -14.20 -11.51
CA ASP A 79 7.94 -14.96 -12.30
C ASP A 79 6.82 -15.54 -11.42
N ALA A 80 7.16 -16.09 -10.25
CA ALA A 80 6.17 -16.60 -9.30
C ALA A 80 5.23 -15.50 -8.78
N VAL A 81 5.76 -14.31 -8.51
CA VAL A 81 4.96 -13.15 -8.07
C VAL A 81 4.07 -12.63 -9.21
N SER A 82 4.59 -12.53 -10.44
CA SER A 82 3.77 -12.18 -11.61
C SER A 82 2.66 -13.20 -11.89
N ALA A 83 2.94 -14.48 -11.67
CA ALA A 83 1.92 -15.53 -11.78
C ALA A 83 0.88 -15.40 -10.66
N PHE A 84 1.27 -15.07 -9.43
CA PHE A 84 0.34 -14.81 -8.34
C PHE A 84 -0.58 -13.61 -8.66
N GLU A 85 -0.01 -12.48 -9.10
CA GLU A 85 -0.76 -11.30 -9.54
C GLU A 85 -1.80 -11.63 -10.61
N SER A 86 -1.44 -12.48 -11.57
CA SER A 86 -2.35 -12.88 -12.64
C SER A 86 -3.47 -13.84 -12.19
N ASN A 87 -3.17 -14.72 -11.23
CA ASN A 87 -4.09 -15.79 -10.81
C ASN A 87 -5.07 -15.35 -9.71
N ASP A 88 -4.67 -14.41 -8.85
CA ASP A 88 -5.53 -13.84 -7.80
C ASP A 88 -5.24 -12.34 -7.65
N PRO A 89 -5.70 -11.50 -8.60
CA PRO A 89 -5.38 -10.09 -8.64
C PRO A 89 -5.93 -9.31 -7.43
N ASP A 90 -7.06 -9.77 -6.87
CA ASP A 90 -7.69 -9.09 -5.72
C ASP A 90 -6.88 -9.29 -4.45
N LEU A 91 -6.47 -10.53 -4.15
CA LEU A 91 -5.61 -10.80 -2.99
C LEU A 91 -4.23 -10.20 -3.18
N PHE A 92 -3.65 -10.32 -4.37
CA PHE A 92 -2.35 -9.73 -4.69
C PHE A 92 -2.37 -8.22 -4.51
N GLY A 93 -3.34 -7.51 -5.11
CA GLY A 93 -3.46 -6.06 -5.00
C GLY A 93 -3.62 -5.62 -3.54
N TRP A 94 -4.41 -6.33 -2.76
CA TRP A 94 -4.55 -6.03 -1.33
C TRP A 94 -3.23 -6.19 -0.56
N LEU A 95 -2.50 -7.29 -0.80
CA LEU A 95 -1.20 -7.54 -0.14
C LEU A 95 -0.14 -6.55 -0.60
N GLN A 96 -0.17 -6.15 -1.87
CA GLN A 96 0.73 -5.15 -2.44
C GLN A 96 0.51 -3.79 -1.79
N ASP A 97 -0.72 -3.30 -1.74
CA ASP A 97 -1.08 -2.02 -1.09
C ASP A 97 -0.67 -2.04 0.38
N ALA A 98 -1.03 -3.11 1.11
CA ALA A 98 -0.68 -3.26 2.52
C ALA A 98 0.84 -3.26 2.74
N SER A 99 1.60 -3.84 1.80
CA SER A 99 3.07 -3.88 1.86
C SER A 99 3.68 -2.49 1.63
N TYR A 100 3.21 -1.74 0.63
CA TYR A 100 3.69 -0.38 0.38
C TYR A 100 3.38 0.56 1.54
N PHE A 101 2.16 0.50 2.09
CA PHE A 101 1.82 1.30 3.28
C PHE A 101 2.70 0.93 4.47
N ALA A 102 2.86 -0.36 4.74
CA ALA A 102 3.73 -0.83 5.82
C ALA A 102 5.18 -0.34 5.67
N TYR A 103 5.72 -0.35 4.47
CA TYR A 103 7.11 0.05 4.22
C TYR A 103 7.33 1.54 4.45
N TYR A 104 6.45 2.40 3.92
CA TYR A 104 6.58 3.85 4.07
C TYR A 104 6.11 4.37 5.44
N GLU A 105 5.46 3.54 6.24
CA GLU A 105 5.17 3.82 7.65
C GLU A 105 6.29 3.36 8.60
N ASP A 106 7.32 2.66 8.10
CA ASP A 106 8.44 2.27 8.94
C ASP A 106 9.33 3.47 9.30
N ALA A 107 9.67 3.59 10.59
CA ALA A 107 10.43 4.72 11.09
C ALA A 107 11.85 4.82 10.52
N SER A 108 12.48 3.68 10.19
CA SER A 108 13.82 3.68 9.59
C SER A 108 13.78 4.14 8.14
N VAL A 109 12.76 3.71 7.38
CA VAL A 109 12.52 4.17 5.99
C VAL A 109 12.21 5.66 5.97
N VAL A 110 11.36 6.15 6.88
CA VAL A 110 11.05 7.58 6.99
C VAL A 110 12.28 8.41 7.34
N ALA A 111 13.09 7.97 8.30
CA ALA A 111 14.33 8.66 8.67
C ALA A 111 15.29 8.75 7.47
N LEU A 112 15.35 7.70 6.66
CA LEU A 112 16.18 7.63 5.46
C LEU A 112 15.67 8.55 4.33
N ILE A 113 14.36 8.68 4.15
CA ILE A 113 13.75 9.68 3.24
C ILE A 113 14.09 11.10 3.71
N ALA A 114 13.91 11.37 5.00
CA ALA A 114 14.20 12.68 5.59
C ALA A 114 15.68 13.07 5.45
N ALA A 115 16.59 12.11 5.66
CA ALA A 115 18.04 12.32 5.50
C ALA A 115 18.45 12.69 4.05
N ARG A 116 17.61 12.39 3.05
CA ARG A 116 17.84 12.75 1.65
C ARG A 116 17.23 14.10 1.23
N GLY A 117 16.71 14.87 2.18
CA GLY A 117 16.23 16.23 1.94
C GLY A 117 14.75 16.34 1.59
N THR A 118 14.00 15.23 1.59
CA THR A 118 12.54 15.27 1.47
C THR A 118 11.94 15.28 2.87
N PRO A 119 11.33 16.39 3.34
CA PRO A 119 10.68 16.41 4.64
C PRO A 119 9.49 15.44 4.59
N TYR A 120 9.68 14.25 5.16
CA TYR A 120 8.66 13.23 5.29
C TYR A 120 8.44 12.92 6.77
N SER A 121 7.19 12.96 7.21
CA SER A 121 6.81 12.77 8.61
C SER A 121 5.78 11.66 8.69
N LEU A 122 5.96 10.76 9.67
CA LEU A 122 4.99 9.69 9.95
C LEU A 122 3.64 10.22 10.41
N ARG A 123 3.61 11.40 11.04
CA ARG A 123 2.39 11.99 11.60
C ARG A 123 2.24 13.45 11.17
N PRO A 124 2.05 13.69 9.86
CA PRO A 124 1.95 15.05 9.33
C PRO A 124 0.67 15.73 9.83
N HIS A 125 -0.37 14.97 10.18
CA HIS A 125 -1.62 15.51 10.71
C HIS A 125 -1.50 16.18 12.09
N ILE A 126 -0.41 15.94 12.85
CA ILE A 126 -0.24 16.55 14.18
C ILE A 126 0.37 17.95 14.08
N LYS A 127 1.42 18.11 13.28
CA LYS A 127 2.20 19.36 13.20
C LYS A 127 2.19 20.03 11.84
N GLY A 128 1.66 19.36 10.81
CA GLY A 128 1.87 19.73 9.41
C GLY A 128 3.32 19.50 8.97
N TYR A 129 3.62 20.00 7.78
CA TYR A 129 4.99 20.18 7.31
C TYR A 129 5.43 21.61 7.59
N ASP A 130 6.69 21.78 7.96
CA ASP A 130 7.30 23.10 8.06
C ASP A 130 7.58 23.62 6.66
N LEU A 131 6.58 24.32 6.09
CA LEU A 131 6.66 24.92 4.77
C LEU A 131 6.88 26.43 4.93
N PRO A 132 7.73 27.04 4.08
CA PRO A 132 7.85 28.49 4.05
C PRO A 132 6.50 29.12 3.75
N LYS A 133 6.32 30.36 4.18
CA LYS A 133 5.13 31.14 3.82
C LYS A 133 4.99 31.18 2.30
N PHE A 134 3.74 31.13 1.85
CA PHE A 134 3.42 31.24 0.44
C PHE A 134 3.97 32.55 -0.13
N ASP A 135 4.77 32.47 -1.20
CA ASP A 135 5.33 33.62 -1.90
C ASP A 135 4.44 33.97 -3.10
N LEU A 136 3.75 35.11 -3.00
CA LEU A 136 2.85 35.57 -4.04
C LEU A 136 3.56 35.86 -5.37
N GLU A 137 4.83 36.25 -5.37
CA GLU A 137 5.53 36.61 -6.61
C GLU A 137 5.91 35.37 -7.42
N THR A 138 6.32 34.29 -6.73
CA THR A 138 6.86 33.09 -7.38
C THR A 138 5.89 31.92 -7.40
N GLN A 139 4.95 31.84 -6.46
CA GLN A 139 4.06 30.69 -6.28
C GLN A 139 2.62 30.98 -6.70
N THR A 140 2.27 32.22 -7.05
CA THR A 140 0.96 32.51 -7.64
C THR A 140 0.83 31.77 -8.97
N PRO A 141 -0.20 30.91 -9.15
CA PRO A 141 -0.41 30.18 -10.39
C PRO A 141 -0.58 31.15 -11.58
N THR A 142 0.40 31.18 -12.49
CA THR A 142 0.39 32.06 -13.67
C THR A 142 -0.45 31.54 -14.83
N HIS A 143 -0.89 30.28 -14.76
CA HIS A 143 -1.40 29.55 -15.91
C HIS A 143 -2.90 29.80 -16.16
N GLY A 144 -3.53 30.67 -15.36
CA GLY A 144 -4.96 31.01 -15.47
C GLY A 144 -5.91 29.82 -15.29
N ARG A 145 -5.42 28.70 -14.74
CA ARG A 145 -6.21 27.47 -14.55
C ARG A 145 -7.05 27.63 -13.29
N GLY A 146 -8.27 28.11 -13.48
CA GLY A 146 -9.24 28.34 -12.41
C GLY A 146 -9.35 29.82 -12.05
N HIS A 147 -10.56 30.35 -12.11
CA HIS A 147 -10.91 31.66 -11.59
C HIS A 147 -11.87 31.47 -10.42
N TYR A 148 -11.84 32.41 -9.48
CA TYR A 148 -12.82 32.42 -8.40
C TYR A 148 -14.23 32.62 -8.99
N ILE A 149 -15.13 31.68 -8.71
CA ILE A 149 -16.56 31.80 -8.97
C ILE A 149 -17.20 32.05 -7.61
N ALA A 150 -17.89 33.18 -7.45
CA ALA A 150 -18.59 33.45 -6.20
C ALA A 150 -19.63 32.35 -5.95
N THR A 151 -19.85 31.98 -4.69
CA THR A 151 -20.71 30.84 -4.33
C THR A 151 -22.09 30.90 -4.98
N LYS A 152 -22.68 32.10 -5.11
CA LYS A 152 -23.99 32.33 -5.75
C LYS A 152 -24.00 32.09 -7.28
N ASP A 153 -22.83 32.15 -7.90
CA ASP A 153 -22.64 32.02 -9.35
C ASP A 153 -22.17 30.61 -9.75
N VAL A 154 -21.92 29.72 -8.76
CA VAL A 154 -21.65 28.29 -9.00
C VAL A 154 -22.92 27.65 -9.54
N ARG A 155 -22.87 27.18 -10.78
CA ARG A 155 -23.94 26.44 -11.42
C ARG A 155 -23.64 24.94 -11.33
N PRO A 156 -24.64 24.09 -11.06
CA PRO A 156 -24.49 22.65 -11.24
C PRO A 156 -23.98 22.35 -12.65
N VAL A 157 -23.00 21.46 -12.75
CA VAL A 157 -22.55 20.94 -14.04
C VAL A 157 -23.67 20.09 -14.61
N ASP A 158 -24.01 20.29 -15.88
CA ASP A 158 -24.94 19.39 -16.57
C ASP A 158 -24.25 18.05 -16.78
N ILE A 159 -24.74 17.04 -16.06
CA ILE A 159 -24.24 15.67 -16.05
C ILE A 159 -25.11 14.73 -16.87
N SER A 160 -26.13 15.24 -17.58
CA SER A 160 -27.08 14.41 -18.36
C SER A 160 -26.43 13.62 -19.49
N GLY A 161 -25.30 14.10 -20.03
CA GLY A 161 -24.51 13.39 -21.04
C GLY A 161 -23.45 12.43 -20.48
N LEU A 162 -23.32 12.34 -19.15
CA LEU A 162 -22.43 11.39 -18.51
C LEU A 162 -23.20 10.12 -18.21
N GLU A 163 -22.68 8.97 -18.65
CA GLU A 163 -23.23 7.67 -18.26
C GLU A 163 -22.78 7.31 -16.83
N LEU A 164 -23.28 8.05 -15.84
CA LEU A 164 -22.97 7.83 -14.43
C LEU A 164 -23.46 6.46 -13.93
N ASP A 165 -24.41 5.86 -14.65
CA ASP A 165 -24.99 4.55 -14.34
C ASP A 165 -24.19 3.38 -14.92
N THR A 166 -23.31 3.60 -15.92
CA THR A 166 -22.55 2.52 -16.58
C THR A 166 -21.15 2.32 -16.01
N ARG A 167 -20.64 3.30 -15.25
CA ARG A 167 -19.42 3.18 -14.43
C ARG A 167 -19.67 3.59 -12.98
N ILE A 168 -20.58 2.89 -12.33
CA ILE A 168 -20.66 2.94 -10.87
C ILE A 168 -19.41 2.22 -10.35
N THR A 169 -18.47 2.97 -9.77
CA THR A 169 -17.40 2.39 -8.96
C THR A 169 -18.05 1.80 -7.71
N THR A 170 -18.53 0.56 -7.78
CA THR A 170 -19.07 -0.13 -6.62
C THR A 170 -17.94 -0.37 -5.64
N LYS A 171 -17.93 0.41 -4.54
CA LYS A 171 -17.05 0.37 -3.37
C LYS A 171 -15.72 1.11 -3.47
N TRP A 172 -15.77 2.42 -3.21
CA TRP A 172 -14.77 3.06 -2.36
C TRP A 172 -15.30 3.12 -0.91
N GLY A 173 -14.90 2.14 -0.08
CA GLY A 173 -14.60 2.37 1.33
C GLY A 173 -15.71 2.70 2.34
N LEU A 174 -17.00 2.44 2.09
CA LEU A 174 -18.05 2.63 3.12
C LEU A 174 -19.10 1.50 3.06
N GLN A 175 -18.88 0.44 3.83
CA GLN A 175 -20.00 -0.24 4.50
C GLN A 175 -19.89 0.09 5.98
N ARG A 176 -20.83 0.89 6.47
CA ARG A 176 -21.16 1.04 7.89
C ARG A 176 -22.37 0.17 8.19
#